data_AF-A0A944N3D7-F1
#
_entry.id   AF-A0A944N3D7-F1
#
_cell.length_a   1.000
_cell.length_b   1.000
_cell.length_c   1.000
_cell.angle_alpha   90.00
_cell.angle_beta   90.00
_cell.angle_gamma   90.00
#
_symmetry.space_group_name_H-M   'P 1'
#
loop_
_entity.id
_entity.type
_entity.pdbx_description
1 polymer ?
#
loop_
_entity_poly.entity_id
_entity_poly.type
_entity_poly.pdbx_seq_one_letter_code
_entity_poly.pdbx_strand_id
1 'polypeptide(L)' 'MTQQLQQVFERVSGLSPEIQNELAASWMAELEDELIWQKQLGESQDVLSGLAKSALANHAKGKTQEKGWDEL' A
#
# COMPACT_ATOMS: atom_id res chain seq x y z
N MET A 1 11.43 18.29 4.47
CA MET A 1 10.02 18.26 4.05
C MET A 1 9.95 18.51 2.56
N THR A 2 9.14 17.78 1.81
CA THR A 2 8.95 18.08 0.38
C THR A 2 8.12 19.35 0.22
N GLN A 3 8.20 20.02 -0.94
CA GLN A 3 7.42 21.22 -1.21
C GLN A 3 5.90 20.97 -1.12
N GLN A 4 5.45 19.79 -1.54
CA GLN A 4 4.03 19.40 -1.47
C GLN A 4 3.57 19.25 -0.03
N LEU A 5 4.33 18.56 0.82
CA LEU A 5 3.97 18.37 2.22
C LEU A 5 3.98 19.70 3.00
N GLN A 6 4.90 20.59 2.67
CA GLN A 6 4.92 21.95 3.24
C GLN A 6 3.64 22.73 2.89
N GLN A 7 3.21 22.69 1.63
CA GLN A 7 1.97 23.34 1.19
C GLN A 7 0.70 22.78 1.86
N VAL A 8 0.71 21.50 2.24
CA VAL A 8 -0.39 20.89 3.01
C VAL A 8 -0.43 21.48 4.41
N PHE A 9 0.70 21.52 5.12
CA PHE A 9 0.77 22.09 6.46
C PHE A 9 0.41 23.57 6.51
N GLU A 10 0.86 24.36 5.52
CA GLU A 10 0.46 25.77 5.39
C GLU A 10 -1.06 25.93 5.31
N ARG A 11 -1.75 25.13 4.48
CA ARG A 11 -3.21 25.16 4.39
C ARG A 11 -3.91 24.70 5.66
N VAL A 12 -3.44 23.61 6.28
CA VAL A 12 -4.04 23.07 7.51
C VAL A 12 -3.90 24.02 8.69
N SER A 13 -2.77 24.73 8.79
CA SER A 13 -2.52 25.69 9.87
C SER A 13 -3.55 26.83 9.94
N GLY A 14 -4.23 27.12 8.83
CA GLY A 14 -5.29 28.13 8.77
C GLY A 14 -6.69 27.62 9.14
N LEU A 15 -6.87 26.33 9.41
CA LEU A 15 -8.16 25.72 9.76
C LEU A 15 -8.45 25.80 11.26
N SER A 16 -9.69 25.51 11.67
CA SER A 16 -10.04 25.48 13.09
C SER A 16 -9.34 24.31 13.81
N PRO A 17 -9.07 24.42 15.12
CA PRO A 17 -8.43 23.35 15.89
C PRO A 17 -9.14 22.00 15.78
N GLU A 18 -10.48 22.00 15.71
CA GLU A 18 -11.28 20.79 15.58
C GLU A 18 -10.98 20.07 14.27
N ILE A 19 -10.96 20.80 13.15
CA ILE A 19 -10.63 20.25 11.83
C ILE A 19 -9.18 19.79 11.77
N GLN A 20 -8.25 20.56 12.37
CA GLN A 20 -6.84 20.15 12.44
C GLN A 20 -6.67 18.82 13.18
N ASN A 21 -7.40 18.63 14.28
CA ASN A 21 -7.36 17.39 15.06
C ASN A 21 -7.97 16.20 14.29
N GLU A 22 -9.08 16.40 13.59
CA GLU A 22 -9.69 15.36 12.74
C GLU A 22 -8.73 14.91 11.63
N LEU A 23 -8.10 15.86 10.93
CA LEU A 23 -7.11 15.57 9.90
C LEU A 23 -5.89 14.85 10.46
N ALA A 24 -5.38 15.30 11.61
CA ALA A 24 -4.24 14.68 12.26
C ALA A 24 -4.54 13.21 12.64
N ALA A 25 -5.72 12.93 13.19
CA ALA A 25 -6.12 11.56 13.53
C ALA A 25 -6.20 10.67 12.27
N SER A 26 -6.80 11.16 11.19
CA SER A 26 -6.91 10.41 9.93
C SER A 26 -5.53 10.11 9.31
N TRP A 27 -4.67 11.12 9.22
CA TRP A 27 -3.34 10.95 8.61
C TRP A 27 -2.42 10.07 9.44
N MET A 28 -2.53 10.11 10.78
CA MET A 28 -1.76 9.20 11.64
C MET A 28 -2.11 7.74 11.36
N ALA A 29 -3.40 7.42 11.22
CA ALA A 29 -3.84 6.07 10.88
C ALA A 29 -3.33 5.62 9.49
N GLU A 30 -3.49 6.47 8.46
CA GLU A 30 -3.00 6.17 7.12
C GLU A 30 -1.48 5.98 7.07
N LEU A 31 -0.72 6.79 7.81
CA LEU A 31 0.74 6.68 7.88
C LEU A 31 1.19 5.38 8.57
N GLU A 32 0.50 4.97 9.64
CA GLU A 32 0.80 3.70 10.31
C GLU A 32 0.57 2.51 9.37
N ASP A 33 -0.56 2.50 8.65
CA ASP A 33 -0.86 1.47 7.66
C ASP A 33 0.18 1.43 6.53
N GLU A 34 0.55 2.60 5.98
CA GLU A 34 1.54 2.70 4.91
C GLU A 34 2.93 2.20 5.37
N LEU A 35 3.34 2.52 6.60
CA LEU A 35 4.62 2.05 7.16
C LEU A 35 4.63 0.53 7.35
N ILE A 36 3.52 -0.04 7.83
CA ILE A 36 3.37 -1.49 7.96
C ILE A 36 3.46 -2.16 6.58
N TRP A 37 2.73 -1.64 5.60
CA TRP A 37 2.75 -2.14 4.22
C TRP A 37 4.14 -2.07 3.61
N GLN A 38 4.81 -0.91 3.70
CA GLN A 38 6.14 -0.72 3.16
C GLN A 38 7.13 -1.73 3.74
N LYS A 39 7.07 -1.96 5.06
CA LYS A 39 7.91 -2.95 5.73
C LYS A 39 7.62 -4.36 5.24
N GLN A 40 6.35 -4.79 5.32
CA GLN A 40 5.96 -6.16 4.98
C GLN A 40 6.26 -6.47 3.52
N LEU A 41 5.94 -5.55 2.60
CA LEU A 41 6.21 -5.72 1.18
C LEU A 41 7.72 -5.75 0.91
N GLY A 42 8.49 -4.86 1.52
CA GLY A 42 9.95 -4.83 1.39
C GLY A 42 10.63 -6.14 1.82
N GLU A 43 10.09 -6.79 2.85
CA GLU A 43 10.60 -8.08 3.37
C GLU A 43 10.05 -9.30 2.60
N SER A 44 9.08 -9.13 1.70
CA SER A 44 8.37 -10.25 1.06
C SER A 44 9.02 -10.79 -0.23
N GLN A 45 10.10 -10.18 -0.73
CA GLN A 45 10.62 -10.44 -2.08
C GLN A 45 11.01 -11.89 -2.34
N ASP A 46 11.60 -12.58 -1.36
CA ASP A 46 11.98 -13.99 -1.50
C ASP A 46 10.74 -14.89 -1.58
N VAL A 47 9.72 -14.61 -0.75
CA VAL A 47 8.45 -15.34 -0.74
C VAL A 47 7.72 -15.14 -2.06
N LEU A 48 7.61 -13.90 -2.53
CA LEU A 48 6.99 -13.55 -3.81
C LEU A 48 7.73 -14.18 -4.99
N SER A 49 9.07 -14.20 -4.96
CA SER A 49 9.90 -14.88 -5.97
C SER A 49 9.62 -16.40 -6.00
N GLY A 50 9.50 -17.03 -4.82
CA GLY A 50 9.15 -18.44 -4.69
C GLY A 50 7.75 -18.74 -5.26
N LEU A 51 6.76 -17.90 -4.94
CA LEU A 51 5.40 -18.02 -5.47
C LEU A 51 5.38 -17.85 -6.99
N ALA A 52 6.06 -16.85 -7.53
CA ALA A 52 6.15 -16.62 -8.98
C ALA A 52 6.77 -17.82 -9.72
N LYS A 53 7.90 -18.34 -9.21
CA LYS A 53 8.54 -19.54 -9.78
C LYS A 53 7.62 -20.75 -9.74
N SER A 54 6.89 -20.93 -8.64
CA SER A 54 5.94 -22.04 -8.48
C SER A 54 4.76 -21.92 -9.44
N ALA A 55 4.22 -20.71 -9.62
CA ALA A 55 3.16 -20.43 -10.57
C ALA A 55 3.59 -20.76 -12.02
N LEU A 56 4.78 -20.30 -12.43
CA LEU A 56 5.35 -20.62 -13.74
C LEU A 56 5.56 -22.13 -13.94
N ALA A 57 6.08 -22.82 -12.92
CA ALA A 57 6.27 -24.26 -12.98
C ALA A 57 4.94 -25.04 -13.07
N ASN A 58 3.90 -24.56 -12.40
CA ASN A 58 2.56 -25.14 -12.50
C ASN A 58 1.94 -24.90 -13.88
N HIS A 59 2.11 -23.70 -14.44
CA HIS A 59 1.65 -23.38 -15.79
C HIS A 59 2.33 -24.29 -16.84
N ALA A 60 3.66 -24.43 -16.78
CA ALA A 60 4.41 -25.30 -17.67
C ALA A 60 4.00 -26.78 -17.57
N LYS A 61 3.44 -27.20 -16.43
CA LYS A 61 2.91 -28.56 -16.20
C LYS A 61 1.43 -28.71 -16.58
N GLY A 62 0.80 -27.68 -17.16
CA GLY A 62 -0.63 -27.70 -17.48
C GLY A 62 -1.54 -27.69 -16.26
N LYS A 63 -1.04 -27.25 -15.09
CA LYS A 63 -1.79 -27.21 -13.81
C LYS A 63 -2.45 -25.85 -13.54
N THR A 64 -2.57 -25.01 -14.57
CA THR A 64 -3.25 -23.71 -14.48
C THR A 64 -4.44 -23.71 -15.41
N GLN A 65 -5.49 -22.98 -15.04
CA GLN A 65 -6.64 -22.72 -15.87
C GLN A 65 -6.62 -21.25 -16.29
N GLU A 66 -6.93 -20.98 -17.56
CA GLU A 66 -7.22 -19.61 -18.02
C GLU A 66 -8.56 -19.16 -17.45
N LYS A 67 -8.60 -18.00 -16.80
CA LYS A 67 -9.81 -17.40 -16.24
C LYS A 67 -9.85 -15.90 -16.55
N GLY A 68 -11.04 -15.40 -16.85
CA GLY A 68 -11.31 -13.96 -16.94
C GLY A 68 -11.19 -13.25 -15.59
N TRP A 69 -11.12 -11.91 -15.61
CA TRP A 69 -11.03 -11.09 -14.39
C TRP A 69 -12.26 -11.18 -13.48
N ASP A 70 -13.38 -11.67 -13.99
CA ASP A 70 -14.68 -11.79 -13.32
C ASP A 70 -15.20 -13.25 -13.20
N GLU A 71 -14.36 -14.24 -13.53
CA GLU A 71 -14.75 -15.66 -13.48
C GLU A 71 -14.20 -16.32 -12.20
N LEU A 72 -15.09 -16.69 -11.26
CA LEU A 72 -14.75 -17.37 -10.00
C LEU A 72 -14.53 -18.88 -10.16
#